data_AF-A0A1E8Q4I0-F1
#
_entry.id   AF-A0A1E8Q4I0-F1
#
_cell.length_a   1.000
_cell.length_b   1.000
_cell.length_c   1.000
_cell.angle_alpha   90.00
_cell.angle_beta   90.00
_cell.angle_gamma   90.00
#
_symmetry.space_group_name_H-M   'P 1'
#
loop_
_entity.id
_entity.type
_entity.pdbx_description
1 polymer ?
#
loop_
_entity_poly.entity_id
_entity_poly.type
_entity_poly.pdbx_seq_one_letter_code
_entity_poly.pdbx_strand_id
1 'polypeptide(L)'
;MWSTHDNVVCVHHSMWLNGTAFRADPTRPIVKIVGASRADILLAHRRHQRLIHQHGRPAILQSVTDAYDIVEQWNYWRPLEAIGFRLSELQPDEAQRGTGTASRNAAMYPEIIRLATVLSDSAWRRRLLAKDRARRGKAMLDLFELVLDGDAPYRAADPIYEWRLRQLAAADVTKLERRGSQENTRG
;
A
#
# COMPACT_ATOMS: atom_id res chain seq x y z
N MET A 1 23.51 9.25 -6.48
CA MET A 1 22.13 9.78 -6.45
C MET A 1 21.30 8.80 -5.63
N TRP A 2 20.87 9.17 -4.41
CA TRP A 2 20.05 8.28 -3.59
C TRP A 2 18.64 8.25 -4.18
N SER A 3 18.18 7.07 -4.62
CA SER A 3 16.81 6.89 -5.12
C SER A 3 15.85 6.99 -3.93
N THR A 4 14.94 7.96 -3.96
CA THR A 4 13.88 8.06 -2.96
C THR A 4 12.78 7.05 -3.26
N HIS A 5 12.00 6.65 -2.25
CA HIS A 5 10.97 5.61 -2.40
C HIS A 5 9.92 5.93 -3.46
N ASP A 6 9.80 7.20 -3.84
CA ASP A 6 8.82 7.76 -4.77
C ASP A 6 9.29 7.82 -6.22
N ASN A 7 10.55 7.51 -6.49
CA ASN A 7 11.12 7.37 -7.84
C ASN A 7 10.78 6.00 -8.46
N VAL A 8 9.51 5.61 -8.38
CA VAL A 8 9.00 4.31 -8.83
C VAL A 8 8.73 4.25 -10.33
N VAL A 9 8.49 5.40 -10.96
CA VAL A 9 8.07 5.51 -12.37
C VAL A 9 8.85 6.63 -13.06
N CYS A 10 9.44 6.33 -14.20
CA CYS A 10 9.86 7.33 -15.16
C CYS A 10 8.70 7.64 -16.11
N VAL A 11 8.02 8.76 -15.91
CA VAL A 11 6.87 9.15 -16.73
C VAL A 11 7.26 9.39 -18.19
N HIS A 12 8.42 10.02 -18.42
CA HIS A 12 8.89 10.33 -19.77
C HIS A 12 9.11 9.08 -20.62
N HIS A 13 9.80 8.08 -20.06
CA HIS A 13 10.09 6.82 -20.76
C HIS A 13 9.01 5.75 -20.58
N SER A 14 7.98 6.02 -19.78
CA SER A 14 6.94 5.06 -19.39
C SER A 14 7.56 3.77 -18.84
N MET A 15 8.44 3.90 -17.85
CA MET A 15 9.12 2.78 -17.22
C MET A 15 8.81 2.71 -15.74
N TRP A 16 8.58 1.51 -15.24
CA TRP A 16 8.65 1.20 -13.82
C TRP A 16 10.12 1.02 -13.43
N LEU A 17 10.58 1.78 -12.45
CA LEU A 17 11.97 1.78 -11.98
C LEU A 17 12.17 0.96 -10.71
N ASN A 18 11.07 0.54 -10.07
CA ASN A 18 11.05 -0.12 -8.78
C ASN A 18 11.63 0.77 -7.66
N GLY A 19 10.76 1.39 -6.86
CA GLY A 19 11.18 2.23 -5.73
C GLY A 19 11.59 1.40 -4.52
N THR A 20 12.22 2.04 -3.53
CA THR A 20 12.75 1.36 -2.33
C THR A 20 11.67 0.83 -1.37
N ALA A 21 10.41 1.23 -1.55
CA ALA A 21 9.27 0.69 -0.80
C ALA A 21 8.78 -0.66 -1.32
N PHE A 22 9.28 -1.15 -2.47
CA PHE A 22 8.83 -2.38 -3.12
C PHE A 22 9.94 -3.44 -3.09
N ARG A 23 9.57 -4.72 -3.18
CA ARG A 23 10.55 -5.81 -3.24
C ARG A 23 11.47 -5.62 -4.47
N ALA A 24 12.77 -5.70 -4.25
CA ALA A 24 13.74 -5.59 -5.33
C ALA A 24 13.68 -6.82 -6.24
N ASP A 25 13.67 -6.59 -7.55
CA ASP A 25 13.89 -7.63 -8.56
C ASP A 25 15.35 -7.54 -9.03
N PRO A 26 16.22 -8.45 -8.60
CA PRO A 26 17.64 -8.40 -8.94
C PRO A 26 17.90 -8.75 -10.41
N THR A 27 16.94 -9.36 -11.09
CA THR A 27 17.12 -9.86 -12.47
C THR A 27 16.60 -8.88 -13.50
N ARG A 28 15.46 -8.22 -13.21
CA ARG A 28 14.79 -7.27 -14.10
C ARG A 28 14.21 -6.11 -13.30
N PRO A 29 15.06 -5.21 -12.80
CA PRO A 29 14.63 -4.12 -11.93
C PRO A 29 13.77 -3.07 -12.64
N ILE A 30 13.78 -3.03 -13.98
CA ILE A 30 13.07 -2.03 -14.79
C ILE A 30 12.13 -2.72 -15.76
N VAL A 31 10.89 -2.23 -15.83
CA VAL A 31 9.84 -2.79 -16.70
C VAL A 31 9.21 -1.66 -17.51
N LYS A 32 8.99 -1.89 -18.81
CA LYS A 32 8.24 -0.95 -19.65
C LYS A 32 6.76 -1.02 -19.30
N ILE A 33 6.16 0.14 -19.04
CA ILE A 33 4.73 0.27 -18.81
C ILE A 33 4.05 0.42 -20.17
N VAL A 34 3.19 -0.53 -20.51
CA VAL A 34 2.55 -0.66 -21.83
C VAL A 34 1.04 -0.84 -21.68
N GLY A 35 0.32 -0.85 -22.81
CA GLY A 35 -1.09 -1.21 -22.87
C GLY A 35 -2.02 -0.27 -22.09
N ALA A 36 -3.18 -0.81 -21.71
CA ALA A 36 -4.16 -0.09 -20.89
C ALA A 36 -3.63 0.17 -19.46
N SER A 37 -2.77 -0.72 -18.96
CA SER A 37 -2.09 -0.62 -17.66
C SER A 37 -1.36 0.69 -17.44
N ARG A 38 -0.89 1.34 -18.52
CA ARG A 38 -0.17 2.60 -18.46
C ARG A 38 -0.98 3.72 -17.82
N ALA A 39 -2.26 3.82 -18.14
CA ALA A 39 -3.09 4.90 -17.61
C ALA A 39 -3.23 4.78 -16.08
N ASP A 40 -3.47 3.58 -15.59
CA ASP A 40 -3.67 3.30 -14.16
C ASP A 40 -2.41 3.54 -13.34
N ILE A 41 -1.26 3.04 -13.81
CA ILE A 41 0.03 3.20 -13.13
C ILE A 41 0.43 4.69 -13.08
N LEU A 42 0.22 5.45 -14.17
CA LEU A 42 0.51 6.88 -14.19
C LEU A 42 -0.46 7.69 -13.32
N LEU A 43 -1.74 7.31 -13.25
CA LEU A 43 -2.70 7.92 -12.35
C LEU A 43 -2.34 7.67 -10.88
N ALA A 44 -1.96 6.43 -10.54
CA ALA A 44 -1.46 6.07 -9.23
C ALA A 44 -0.19 6.86 -8.88
N HIS A 45 0.74 7.02 -9.82
CA HIS A 45 1.96 7.80 -9.60
C HIS A 45 1.65 9.28 -9.28
N ARG A 46 0.73 9.91 -10.03
CA ARG A 46 0.27 11.28 -9.73
C ARG A 46 -0.41 11.38 -8.36
N ARG A 47 -1.13 10.34 -7.92
CA ARG A 47 -1.71 10.30 -6.55
C ARG A 47 -0.61 10.20 -5.50
N HIS A 48 0.38 9.32 -5.71
CA HIS A 48 1.51 9.16 -4.79
C HIS A 48 2.28 10.47 -4.59
N GLN A 49 2.58 11.18 -5.68
CA GLN A 49 3.26 12.48 -5.62
C GLN A 49 2.44 13.54 -4.85
N ARG A 50 1.11 13.56 -5.04
CA ARG A 50 0.22 14.45 -4.28
C ARG A 50 0.20 14.13 -2.79
N LEU A 51 0.12 12.85 -2.43
CA LEU A 51 0.16 12.42 -1.02
C LEU A 51 1.47 12.86 -0.35
N ILE A 52 2.60 12.72 -1.04
CA ILE A 52 3.91 13.17 -0.54
C ILE A 52 3.93 14.67 -0.31
N HIS A 53 3.37 15.44 -1.25
CA HIS A 53 3.27 16.89 -1.11
C HIS A 53 2.39 17.30 0.08
N GLN A 54 1.29 16.56 0.33
CA GLN A 54 0.33 16.89 1.39
C GLN A 54 0.77 16.45 2.79
N HIS A 55 1.42 15.29 2.91
CA HIS A 55 1.70 14.64 4.20
C HIS A 55 3.19 14.45 4.50
N GLY A 56 4.07 14.74 3.55
CA GLY A 56 5.51 14.54 3.67
C GLY A 56 5.96 13.11 3.36
N ARG A 57 7.22 12.98 2.92
CA ARG A 57 7.80 11.70 2.48
C ARG A 57 7.80 10.60 3.55
N PRO A 58 8.18 10.84 4.81
CA PRO A 58 8.27 9.76 5.81
C PRO A 58 6.91 9.15 6.16
N ALA A 59 5.88 9.99 6.32
CA ALA A 59 4.53 9.50 6.65
C ALA A 59 3.93 8.67 5.51
N ILE A 60 4.16 9.09 4.27
CA ILE A 60 3.70 8.35 3.09
C ILE A 60 4.49 7.08 2.86
N LEU A 61 5.80 7.06 3.11
CA LEU A 61 6.60 5.83 3.05
C LEU A 61 5.96 4.74 3.91
N GLN A 62 5.69 5.02 5.19
CA GLN A 62 5.08 4.04 6.08
C GLN A 62 3.72 3.55 5.56
N SER A 63 2.89 4.47 5.07
CA SER A 63 1.57 4.12 4.54
C SER A 63 1.64 3.26 3.27
N VAL A 64 2.65 3.48 2.42
CA VAL A 64 2.92 2.68 1.22
C VAL A 64 3.47 1.30 1.58
N THR A 65 4.39 1.21 2.55
CA THR A 65 4.90 -0.07 3.04
C THR A 65 3.78 -0.91 3.65
N ASP A 66 2.97 -0.32 4.55
CA ASP A 66 1.82 -1.01 5.13
C ASP A 66 0.83 -1.49 4.04
N ALA A 67 0.56 -0.64 3.05
CA ALA A 67 -0.34 -0.98 1.95
C ALA A 67 0.24 -2.06 1.01
N TYR A 68 1.56 -2.05 0.77
CA TYR A 68 2.25 -3.08 -0.02
C TYR A 68 2.03 -4.46 0.60
N ASP A 69 2.32 -4.61 1.89
CA ASP A 69 2.19 -5.90 2.59
C ASP A 69 0.74 -6.42 2.53
N ILE A 70 -0.22 -5.52 2.78
CA ILE A 70 -1.66 -5.86 2.77
C ILE A 70 -2.11 -6.30 1.37
N VAL A 71 -1.79 -5.53 0.33
CA VAL A 71 -2.21 -5.83 -1.05
C VAL A 71 -1.49 -7.08 -1.58
N GLU A 72 -0.21 -7.27 -1.27
CA GLU A 72 0.53 -8.47 -1.62
C GLU A 72 -0.14 -9.71 -1.04
N GLN A 73 -0.57 -9.65 0.23
CA GLN A 73 -1.23 -10.76 0.91
C GLN A 73 -2.65 -11.01 0.40
N TRP A 74 -3.45 -9.96 0.15
CA TRP A 74 -4.76 -10.10 -0.49
C TRP A 74 -4.64 -10.78 -1.86
N ASN A 75 -3.73 -10.29 -2.72
CA ASN A 75 -3.50 -10.82 -4.05
C ASN A 75 -2.90 -12.24 -4.05
N TYR A 76 -2.16 -12.60 -3.00
CA TYR A 76 -1.67 -13.97 -2.81
C TYR A 76 -2.80 -14.94 -2.44
N TRP A 77 -3.73 -14.54 -1.57
CA TRP A 77 -4.86 -15.40 -1.18
C TRP A 77 -5.87 -15.60 -2.29
N ARG A 78 -6.16 -14.54 -3.02
CA ARG A 78 -7.03 -14.55 -4.18
C ARG A 78 -6.48 -13.56 -5.19
N PRO A 79 -6.01 -14.02 -6.35
CA PRO A 79 -5.55 -13.13 -7.41
C PRO A 79 -6.63 -12.09 -7.73
N LEU A 80 -6.27 -10.82 -7.59
CA LEU A 80 -7.16 -9.70 -7.89
C LEU A 80 -7.16 -9.50 -9.40
N GLU A 81 -8.35 -9.54 -10.02
CA GLU A 81 -8.50 -9.53 -11.48
C GLU A 81 -7.79 -8.35 -12.14
N ALA A 82 -7.97 -7.14 -11.59
CA ALA A 82 -7.34 -5.93 -12.09
C ALA A 82 -5.80 -6.01 -12.06
N ILE A 83 -5.22 -6.70 -11.07
CA ILE A 83 -3.77 -6.91 -10.97
C ILE A 83 -3.33 -7.96 -11.99
N GLY A 84 -4.10 -9.05 -12.13
CA GLY A 84 -3.85 -10.09 -13.12
C GLY A 84 -3.84 -9.55 -14.55
N PHE A 85 -4.82 -8.71 -14.91
CA PHE A 85 -4.90 -8.04 -16.21
C PHE A 85 -3.67 -7.17 -16.48
N ARG A 86 -3.29 -6.31 -15.51
CA ARG A 86 -2.08 -5.49 -15.70
C ARG A 86 -0.82 -6.33 -15.80
N LEU A 87 -0.72 -7.39 -15.01
CA LEU A 87 0.44 -8.27 -15.00
C LEU A 87 0.62 -9.02 -16.33
N SER A 88 -0.48 -9.44 -16.98
CA SER A 88 -0.41 -10.08 -18.29
C SER A 88 0.01 -9.13 -19.41
N GLU A 89 -0.37 -7.85 -19.35
CA GLU A 89 0.11 -6.82 -20.28
C GLU A 89 1.60 -6.49 -20.04
N LEU A 90 2.02 -6.34 -18.78
CA LEU A 90 3.39 -5.95 -18.42
C LEU A 90 4.40 -7.08 -18.60
N GLN A 91 3.97 -8.33 -18.46
CA GLN A 91 4.80 -9.52 -18.62
C GLN A 91 3.98 -10.63 -19.27
N PRO A 92 3.97 -10.74 -20.61
CA PRO A 92 3.23 -11.79 -21.30
C PRO A 92 3.69 -13.21 -20.97
N ASP A 93 4.96 -13.43 -20.61
CA ASP A 93 5.46 -14.75 -20.20
C ASP A 93 5.11 -15.07 -18.74
N GLU A 94 4.21 -16.04 -18.54
CA GLU A 94 3.74 -16.49 -17.23
C GLU A 94 4.85 -17.00 -16.32
N ALA A 95 5.88 -17.65 -16.87
CA ALA A 95 7.01 -18.17 -16.08
C ALA A 95 7.80 -17.04 -15.41
N GLN A 96 7.64 -15.80 -15.87
CA GLN A 96 8.36 -14.62 -15.39
C GLN A 96 7.50 -13.70 -14.51
N ARG A 97 6.28 -14.12 -14.12
CA ARG A 97 5.33 -13.34 -13.30
C ARG A 97 5.46 -13.61 -11.78
N GLY A 98 6.55 -14.23 -11.34
CA GLY A 98 6.74 -14.66 -9.96
C GLY A 98 6.66 -13.54 -8.90
N THR A 99 6.52 -13.94 -7.64
CA THR A 99 6.56 -13.03 -6.47
C THR A 99 7.86 -12.24 -6.44
N GLY A 100 7.79 -10.95 -6.10
CA GLY A 100 8.97 -10.08 -6.00
C GLY A 100 9.49 -9.55 -7.33
N THR A 101 8.87 -9.90 -8.46
CA THR A 101 9.23 -9.33 -9.77
C THR A 101 8.80 -7.89 -9.90
N ALA A 102 9.56 -7.09 -10.67
CA ALA A 102 9.24 -5.69 -10.90
C ALA A 102 7.90 -5.53 -11.63
N SER A 103 7.55 -6.45 -12.54
CA SER A 103 6.26 -6.44 -13.24
C SER A 103 5.09 -6.65 -12.27
N ARG A 104 5.25 -7.54 -11.29
CA ARG A 104 4.23 -7.75 -10.25
C ARG A 104 4.08 -6.53 -9.37
N ASN A 105 5.18 -5.89 -8.95
CA ASN A 105 5.11 -4.65 -8.18
C ASN A 105 4.40 -3.52 -8.94
N ALA A 106 4.76 -3.32 -10.22
CA ALA A 106 4.12 -2.37 -11.10
C ALA A 106 2.61 -2.67 -11.27
N ALA A 107 2.26 -3.94 -11.42
CA ALA A 107 0.88 -4.38 -11.53
C ALA A 107 0.08 -4.15 -10.24
N MET A 108 0.66 -4.28 -9.05
CA MET A 108 -0.05 -4.02 -7.76
C MET A 108 -0.11 -2.54 -7.38
N TYR A 109 0.71 -1.69 -8.02
CA TYR A 109 0.96 -0.32 -7.58
C TYR A 109 -0.30 0.56 -7.43
N PRO A 110 -1.25 0.56 -8.38
CA PRO A 110 -2.53 1.26 -8.19
C PRO A 110 -3.33 0.90 -6.92
N GLU A 111 -3.46 -0.37 -6.55
CA GLU A 111 -4.15 -0.80 -5.32
C GLU A 111 -3.39 -0.34 -4.09
N ILE A 112 -2.05 -0.46 -4.12
CA ILE A 112 -1.17 -0.03 -3.03
C ILE A 112 -1.36 1.47 -2.78
N ILE A 113 -1.40 2.31 -3.83
CA ILE A 113 -1.60 3.75 -3.66
C ILE A 113 -3.04 4.08 -3.24
N ARG A 114 -4.05 3.35 -3.73
CA ARG A 114 -5.44 3.50 -3.24
C ARG A 114 -5.51 3.24 -1.73
N LEU A 115 -4.95 2.14 -1.26
CA LEU A 115 -4.92 1.81 0.16
C LEU A 115 -4.06 2.79 0.97
N ALA A 116 -2.87 3.17 0.48
CA ALA A 116 -2.02 4.15 1.16
C ALA A 116 -2.72 5.52 1.33
N THR A 117 -3.59 5.91 0.38
CA THR A 117 -4.44 7.11 0.52
C THR A 117 -5.37 6.98 1.73
N VAL A 118 -5.98 5.80 1.93
CA VAL A 118 -6.86 5.52 3.08
C VAL A 118 -6.06 5.48 4.39
N LEU A 119 -4.88 4.84 4.39
CA LEU A 119 -4.06 4.67 5.59
C LEU A 119 -3.35 5.97 6.04
N SER A 120 -3.17 6.93 5.14
CA SER A 120 -2.62 8.25 5.44
C SER A 120 -3.70 9.25 5.91
N ASP A 121 -4.98 9.01 5.62
CA ASP A 121 -6.08 9.88 6.03
C ASP A 121 -6.49 9.65 7.50
N SER A 122 -6.45 10.74 8.30
CA SER A 122 -6.73 10.68 9.73
C SER A 122 -8.18 10.30 10.08
N ALA A 123 -9.16 10.67 9.25
CA ALA A 123 -10.56 10.32 9.46
C ALA A 123 -10.79 8.83 9.18
N TRP A 124 -10.20 8.30 8.11
CA TRP A 124 -10.19 6.88 7.80
C TRP A 124 -9.53 6.05 8.89
N ARG A 125 -8.32 6.42 9.32
CA ARG A 125 -7.63 5.74 10.43
C ARG A 125 -8.50 5.70 11.69
N ARG A 126 -9.13 6.82 12.08
CA ARG A 126 -10.03 6.85 13.25
C ARG A 126 -11.21 5.87 13.12
N ARG A 127 -11.76 5.70 11.92
CA ARG A 127 -12.85 4.74 11.68
C ARG A 127 -12.36 3.28 11.72
N LEU A 128 -11.21 2.98 11.11
CA LEU A 128 -10.61 1.63 11.11
C LEU A 128 -10.16 1.20 12.51
N LEU A 129 -9.62 2.12 13.30
CA LEU A 129 -9.16 1.87 14.66
C LEU A 129 -10.27 1.95 15.71
N ALA A 130 -11.52 2.22 15.30
CA ALA A 130 -12.64 2.35 16.22
C ALA A 130 -12.82 1.09 17.10
N LYS A 131 -13.08 1.30 18.39
CA LYS A 131 -13.45 0.23 19.33
C LYS A 131 -14.81 -0.36 18.97
N ASP A 132 -15.76 0.52 18.63
CA ASP A 132 -17.09 0.12 18.19
C ASP A 132 -17.02 -0.81 16.96
N ARG A 133 -17.64 -1.97 17.08
CA ARG A 133 -17.58 -3.04 16.06
C ARG A 133 -18.35 -2.64 14.81
N ALA A 134 -19.51 -2.00 14.95
CA ALA A 134 -20.35 -1.63 13.81
C ALA A 134 -19.68 -0.57 12.94
N ARG A 135 -19.16 0.50 13.56
CA ARG A 135 -18.40 1.56 12.89
C ARG A 135 -17.16 1.03 12.19
N ARG A 136 -16.43 0.13 12.85
CA ARG A 136 -15.25 -0.52 12.25
C ARG A 136 -15.65 -1.42 11.09
N GLY A 137 -16.68 -2.26 11.25
CA GLY A 137 -17.18 -3.14 10.19
C GLY A 137 -17.59 -2.36 8.94
N LYS A 138 -18.31 -1.24 9.12
CA LYS A 138 -18.65 -0.34 8.01
C LYS A 138 -17.40 0.24 7.34
N ALA A 139 -16.43 0.73 8.12
CA ALA A 139 -15.19 1.28 7.56
C ALA A 139 -14.39 0.24 6.76
N MET A 140 -14.40 -1.02 7.18
CA MET A 140 -13.76 -2.12 6.46
C MET A 140 -14.46 -2.40 5.13
N LEU A 141 -15.80 -2.46 5.13
CA LEU A 141 -16.59 -2.63 3.92
C LEU A 141 -16.37 -1.47 2.93
N ASP A 142 -16.44 -0.22 3.41
CA ASP A 142 -16.18 0.97 2.58
C ASP A 142 -14.75 0.93 1.99
N LEU A 143 -13.77 0.39 2.72
CA LEU A 143 -12.39 0.24 2.28
C LEU A 143 -12.26 -0.82 1.19
N PHE A 144 -12.89 -1.98 1.34
CA PHE A 144 -12.89 -3.02 0.30
C PHE A 144 -13.59 -2.55 -0.97
N GLU A 145 -14.69 -1.81 -0.85
CA GLU A 145 -15.35 -1.18 -1.99
C GLU A 145 -14.39 -0.23 -2.72
N LEU A 146 -13.65 0.60 -1.97
CA LEU A 146 -12.77 1.62 -2.55
C LEU A 146 -11.49 1.05 -3.19
N VAL A 147 -10.92 -0.01 -2.60
CA VAL A 147 -9.60 -0.53 -2.98
C VAL A 147 -9.71 -1.76 -3.88
N LEU A 148 -10.71 -2.61 -3.63
CA LEU A 148 -10.88 -3.92 -4.26
C LEU A 148 -12.18 -4.00 -5.07
N ASP A 149 -12.86 -2.87 -5.30
CA ASP A 149 -14.11 -2.78 -6.05
C ASP A 149 -15.19 -3.77 -5.52
N GLY A 150 -15.23 -3.91 -4.19
CA GLY A 150 -16.22 -4.70 -3.46
C GLY A 150 -15.81 -6.15 -3.21
N ASP A 151 -14.68 -6.61 -3.78
CA ASP A 151 -14.22 -7.98 -3.61
C ASP A 151 -13.52 -8.15 -2.25
N ALA A 152 -14.31 -8.51 -1.22
CA ALA A 152 -13.80 -8.71 0.13
C ALA A 152 -13.11 -10.08 0.26
N PRO A 153 -11.81 -10.14 0.60
CA PRO A 153 -11.11 -11.40 0.84
C PRO A 153 -11.59 -11.99 2.18
N TYR A 154 -12.62 -12.83 2.16
CA TYR A 154 -13.17 -13.41 3.38
C TYR A 154 -12.22 -14.47 3.98
N ARG A 155 -11.37 -14.06 4.94
CA ARG A 155 -10.66 -14.97 5.87
C ARG A 155 -10.51 -14.34 7.26
N ALA A 156 -10.41 -15.20 8.28
CA ALA A 156 -10.41 -14.81 9.70
C ALA A 156 -9.21 -13.96 10.16
N ALA A 157 -8.11 -13.92 9.38
CA ALA A 157 -6.89 -13.19 9.71
C ALA A 157 -6.54 -12.13 8.65
N ASP A 158 -7.53 -11.33 8.20
CA ASP A 158 -7.32 -10.30 7.17
C ASP A 158 -6.12 -9.38 7.50
N PRO A 159 -5.17 -9.15 6.56
CA PRO A 159 -3.99 -8.33 6.82
C PRO A 159 -4.30 -6.89 7.27
N ILE A 160 -5.45 -6.31 6.90
CA ILE A 160 -5.84 -4.99 7.43
C ILE A 160 -6.24 -5.07 8.92
N TYR A 161 -6.73 -6.22 9.38
CA TYR A 161 -7.00 -6.46 10.80
C TYR A 161 -5.71 -6.62 11.58
N GLU A 162 -4.72 -7.34 11.04
CA GLU A 162 -3.39 -7.44 11.63
C GLU A 162 -2.68 -6.08 11.69
N TRP A 163 -2.75 -5.30 10.60
CA TRP A 163 -2.31 -3.91 10.58
C TRP A 163 -2.96 -3.11 11.71
N ARG A 164 -4.29 -3.20 11.89
CA ARG A 164 -5.00 -2.53 12.98
C ARG A 164 -4.46 -2.92 14.34
N LEU A 165 -4.23 -4.20 14.61
CA LEU A 165 -3.69 -4.67 15.89
C LEU A 165 -2.31 -4.07 16.16
N ARG A 166 -1.43 -4.03 15.14
CA ARG A 166 -0.11 -3.37 15.24
C ARG A 166 -0.24 -1.87 15.56
N GLN A 167 -1.16 -1.16 14.91
CA GLN A 167 -1.38 0.27 15.17
C GLN A 167 -1.88 0.54 16.59
N LEU A 168 -2.77 -0.31 17.12
CA LEU A 168 -3.26 -0.18 18.50
C LEU A 168 -2.15 -0.46 19.52
N ALA A 169 -1.36 -1.51 19.31
CA ALA A 169 -0.22 -1.83 20.17
C ALA A 169 0.80 -0.68 20.20
N ALA A 170 1.14 -0.10 19.04
CA ALA A 170 2.04 1.05 18.96
C ALA A 170 1.50 2.27 19.72
N ALA A 171 0.19 2.55 19.61
CA ALA A 171 -0.44 3.65 20.34
C ALA A 171 -0.42 3.46 21.85
N ASP A 172 -0.58 2.23 22.33
CA ASP A 172 -0.49 1.90 23.76
C ASP A 172 0.93 2.08 24.30
N VAL A 173 1.96 1.68 23.54
CA VAL A 173 3.38 1.91 23.89
C VAL A 173 3.68 3.40 24.01
N THR A 174 3.32 4.21 23.01
CA THR A 174 3.53 5.67 23.06
C THR A 174 2.80 6.32 24.24
N LYS A 175 1.63 5.80 24.63
CA LYS A 175 0.88 6.31 25.78
C LYS A 175 1.57 5.99 27.10
N LEU A 176 2.20 4.82 27.23
CA LEU A 176 2.98 4.42 28.41
C LEU A 176 4.23 5.29 28.56
N GLU A 177 4.98 5.50 27.47
CA GLU A 177 6.18 6.34 27.45
C GLU A 177 5.88 7.78 27.91
N ARG A 178 4.80 8.39 27.38
CA ARG A 178 4.40 9.76 27.75
C ARG A 178 4.04 9.88 29.23
N ARG A 179 3.43 8.85 29.83
CA ARG A 179 3.08 8.84 31.26
C ARG A 179 4.34 8.77 32.13
N GLY A 180 5.28 7.89 31.80
CA GLY A 180 6.55 7.77 32.52
C GLY A 180 7.41 9.05 32.45
N SER A 181 7.44 9.74 31.30
CA SER A 181 8.14 11.02 31.20
C SER A 181 7.50 12.14 32.03
N GLN A 182 6.17 12.18 32.14
CA GLN A 182 5.46 13.18 32.96
C GLN A 182 5.68 12.98 34.46
N GLU A 183 5.79 11.73 34.92
CA GLU A 183 6.09 11.39 36.32
C GLU A 183 7.54 11.77 36.70
N ASN A 184 8.51 11.54 35.80
CA ASN A 184 9.91 11.92 36.04
C ASN A 184 10.18 13.44 36.03
N THR A 185 9.34 14.25 35.36
CA THR A 185 9.48 15.73 35.37
C THR A 185 8.84 16.43 36.57
N ARG A 186 8.18 15.69 37.46
CA ARG A 186 7.53 16.23 38.68
C ARG A 186 8.22 15.79 39.99
N GLY A 187 9.39 15.15 39.89
CA GLY A 187 10.23 14.74 41.02
C GLY A 187 11.34 15.73 41.31
#